data_AF-A0A504X3V5-F1
#
_entry.id   AF-A0A504X3V5-F1
#
_cell.length_a   1.000
_cell.length_b   1.000
_cell.length_c   1.000
_cell.angle_alpha   90.00
_cell.angle_beta   90.00
_cell.angle_gamma   90.00
#
_symmetry.space_group_name_H-M   'P 1'
#
loop_
_entity.id
_entity.type
_entity.pdbx_description
1 polymer ?
#
loop_
_entity_poly.entity_id
_entity_poly.type
_entity_poly.pdbx_seq_one_letter_code
_entity_poly.pdbx_strand_id
1 'polypeptide(L)'
;MNGSAIIPPTYPSRDVQNVENHRAVAAVAELAENGLTIADNFVTYAEGRLPPLAVNGERISEAVAKLHERYRHERAAGWDEARFMGECEQRVTPEEIEDLCTRPALDASAFENTLYQLTDKDLPRGRYLVLKDSLNAIKPHAPKSSVVNLPETLAALHEIQHVDPTEEIKDELSEMDTQQHKYTAQVDEAQAVYDTALSHGDVVEVERAHRHLIAARYEYLVSYVKRLHFLSSTEEDSEVVHFGERLQRLREDAEDAVKAFSDDKHAIKSAVRADLERCEESRAREAATHEAAKAAFQHQKQKMEASLSSVVEHKVQLVNEILEKAAELRKVMEQQRAMTQDVVKAVQEEAKRVTAHEEFVTIGDQHLQRLRRCLEYCHGCEPVIREMEKYVKNMVEKLPQEDAEKALNSIIDHEADEFLKAYRAFVFVCGELTVKKTHRLDTLERQARLAQHNRDSSMDSLDPNYKHYREELAEVLAQAQAVEGVINALHATQDAGEQVFESVEELVLTSCERAEKPFVHPLQEFGHESVAARTRFVNRSMKYVEGEEQEVFQKKARIAEAKALVEQEQEALERGVSAAAIAAPVAASLNAADGTVPAPAQIEA
;
A
#
# COMPACT_ATOMS: atom_id res chain seq x y z
N MET A 1 -2.81 45.71 -14.08
CA MET A 1 -1.80 44.76 -14.58
C MET A 1 -0.44 45.40 -14.37
N ASN A 2 0.16 45.20 -13.20
CA ASN A 2 1.46 45.78 -12.86
C ASN A 2 2.42 44.59 -12.68
N GLY A 3 3.52 44.57 -13.43
CA GLY A 3 4.39 43.41 -13.55
C GLY A 3 5.19 43.06 -12.30
N SER A 4 5.62 41.80 -12.21
CA SER A 4 6.51 41.24 -11.18
C SER A 4 7.97 41.71 -11.28
N ALA A 5 8.34 42.51 -12.28
CA ALA A 5 9.71 43.00 -12.47
C ALA A 5 10.08 44.15 -11.52
N ILE A 6 11.33 44.17 -11.04
CA ILE A 6 11.90 45.33 -10.34
C ILE A 6 12.08 46.46 -11.37
N ILE A 7 11.61 47.68 -11.05
CA ILE A 7 11.69 48.81 -11.98
C ILE A 7 12.94 49.64 -11.64
N PRO A 8 13.96 49.70 -12.52
CA PRO A 8 15.15 50.50 -12.28
C PRO A 8 14.83 52.02 -12.37
N PRO A 9 15.52 52.87 -11.59
CA PRO A 9 15.29 54.32 -11.61
C PRO A 9 15.68 54.93 -12.97
N THR A 10 14.78 55.71 -13.55
CA THR A 10 15.03 56.44 -14.80
C THR A 10 15.57 57.85 -14.54
N TYR A 11 16.84 58.08 -14.86
CA TYR A 11 17.50 59.39 -14.76
C TYR A 11 17.25 60.25 -16.01
N PRO A 12 16.65 61.45 -15.89
CA PRO A 12 16.51 62.37 -17.02
C PRO A 12 17.87 62.89 -17.49
N SER A 13 18.12 62.85 -18.80
CA SER A 13 19.22 63.58 -19.48
C SER A 13 20.67 63.26 -19.04
N ARG A 14 21.01 61.98 -18.87
CA ARG A 14 22.39 61.48 -18.64
C ARG A 14 23.47 62.15 -19.51
N ASP A 15 23.17 62.41 -20.79
CA ASP A 15 24.11 63.01 -21.72
C ASP A 15 24.32 64.52 -21.51
N VAL A 16 23.29 65.23 -21.04
CA VAL A 16 23.40 66.66 -20.66
C VAL A 16 24.26 66.80 -19.42
N GLN A 17 24.04 65.95 -18.41
CA GLN A 17 24.83 65.93 -17.17
C GLN A 17 26.32 65.64 -17.45
N ASN A 18 26.62 64.70 -18.37
CA ASN A 18 28.00 64.40 -18.78
C ASN A 18 28.69 65.60 -19.44
N VAL A 19 27.96 66.36 -20.28
CA VAL A 19 28.49 67.57 -20.93
C VAL A 19 28.76 68.68 -19.91
N GLU A 20 27.86 68.89 -18.94
CA GLU A 20 28.08 69.88 -17.87
C GLU A 20 29.25 69.49 -16.94
N ASN A 21 29.37 68.21 -16.58
CA ASN A 21 30.49 67.70 -15.77
C ASN A 21 31.83 67.88 -16.50
N HIS A 22 31.91 67.56 -17.81
CA HIS A 22 33.11 67.84 -18.60
C HIS A 22 33.43 69.34 -18.68
N ARG A 23 32.42 70.20 -18.79
CA ARG A 23 32.58 71.66 -18.83
C ARG A 23 33.10 72.21 -17.50
N ALA A 24 32.64 71.68 -16.37
CA ALA A 24 33.12 72.04 -15.03
C ALA A 24 34.58 71.62 -14.80
N VAL A 25 34.95 70.39 -15.19
CA VAL A 25 36.33 69.89 -15.07
C VAL A 25 37.29 70.67 -15.99
N ALA A 26 36.88 70.97 -17.22
CA ALA A 26 37.67 71.79 -18.15
C ALA A 26 37.94 73.20 -17.60
N ALA A 27 36.92 73.86 -17.04
CA ALA A 27 37.07 75.19 -16.45
C ALA A 27 38.07 75.24 -15.27
N VAL A 28 38.14 74.18 -14.46
CA VAL A 28 39.11 74.09 -13.35
C VAL A 28 40.54 73.89 -13.87
N ALA A 29 40.73 73.08 -14.92
CA ALA A 29 42.04 72.86 -15.54
C ALA A 29 42.55 74.12 -16.27
N GLU A 30 41.68 74.81 -17.00
CA GLU A 30 42.02 76.04 -17.75
C GLU A 30 42.41 77.20 -16.81
N LEU A 31 41.77 77.31 -15.64
CA LEU A 31 42.16 78.28 -14.61
C LEU A 31 43.53 77.98 -13.98
N ALA A 32 43.95 76.71 -13.93
CA ALA A 32 45.26 76.33 -13.41
C ALA A 32 46.41 76.67 -14.37
N GLU A 33 46.23 76.48 -15.68
CA GLU A 33 47.27 76.84 -16.68
C GLU A 33 47.37 78.35 -16.90
N ASN A 34 46.25 79.08 -16.82
CA ASN A 34 46.26 80.55 -16.85
C ASN A 34 46.98 81.17 -15.62
N GLY A 35 47.05 80.47 -14.48
CA GLY A 35 47.81 80.93 -13.31
C GLY A 35 49.33 81.01 -13.56
N LEU A 36 49.89 80.07 -14.34
CA LEU A 36 51.31 80.03 -14.67
C LEU A 36 51.74 81.17 -15.61
N THR A 37 50.91 81.50 -16.61
CA THR A 37 51.18 82.60 -17.55
C THR A 37 50.97 83.99 -16.95
N ILE A 38 50.18 84.09 -15.87
CA ILE A 38 50.00 85.34 -15.12
C ILE A 38 51.21 85.63 -14.21
N ALA A 39 51.90 84.61 -13.69
CA ALA A 39 53.05 84.79 -12.79
C ALA A 39 54.22 85.57 -13.43
N ASP A 40 54.55 85.28 -14.70
CA ASP A 40 55.61 85.99 -15.45
C ASP A 40 55.27 87.48 -15.70
N ASN A 41 53.98 87.85 -15.69
CA ASN A 41 53.52 89.22 -15.90
C ASN A 41 53.41 90.04 -14.59
N PHE A 42 53.55 89.40 -13.42
CA PHE A 42 53.24 90.05 -12.13
C PHE A 42 54.39 90.87 -11.53
N VAL A 43 55.64 90.64 -11.95
CA VAL A 43 56.80 91.45 -11.53
C VAL A 43 56.62 92.92 -11.96
N THR A 44 56.07 93.15 -13.15
CA THR A 44 55.87 94.48 -13.74
C THR A 44 54.61 95.21 -13.23
N TYR A 45 53.79 94.56 -12.41
CA TYR A 45 52.47 95.08 -11.97
C TYR A 45 52.41 95.40 -10.46
N ALA A 46 53.42 94.96 -9.69
CA ALA A 46 53.48 95.12 -8.24
C ALA A 46 53.43 96.59 -7.76
N GLU A 47 53.87 97.54 -8.59
CA GLU A 47 53.92 98.97 -8.24
C GLU A 47 52.55 99.70 -8.35
N GLY A 48 51.49 99.05 -8.86
CA GLY A 48 50.30 99.77 -9.37
C GLY A 48 48.93 99.54 -8.70
N ARG A 49 48.55 98.32 -8.29
CA ARG A 49 47.12 97.98 -7.99
C ARG A 49 46.85 96.99 -6.84
N LEU A 50 47.62 96.99 -5.76
CA LEU A 50 47.42 96.05 -4.64
C LEU A 50 46.05 96.12 -3.87
N PRO A 51 45.35 97.27 -3.71
CA PRO A 51 44.16 97.34 -2.84
C PRO A 51 42.94 96.42 -3.13
N PRO A 52 42.55 96.10 -4.39
CA PRO A 52 41.34 95.31 -4.65
C PRO A 52 41.46 93.81 -4.35
N LEU A 53 42.66 93.31 -4.04
CA LEU A 53 42.95 91.87 -3.92
C LEU A 53 42.52 91.26 -2.57
N ALA A 54 42.31 92.07 -1.53
CA ALA A 54 41.80 91.61 -0.24
C ALA A 54 40.38 91.02 -0.34
N VAL A 55 39.55 91.53 -1.26
CA VAL A 55 38.10 91.23 -1.37
C VAL A 55 37.82 89.87 -2.04
N ASN A 56 38.78 89.30 -2.79
CA ASN A 56 38.54 88.05 -3.53
C ASN A 56 38.63 86.76 -2.67
N GLY A 57 38.98 86.84 -1.38
CA GLY A 57 39.00 85.68 -0.49
C GLY A 57 37.61 85.07 -0.30
N GLU A 58 36.61 85.92 -0.04
CA GLU A 58 35.21 85.52 0.21
C GLU A 58 34.60 84.74 -0.96
N ARG A 59 34.94 85.12 -2.20
CA ARG A 59 34.44 84.49 -3.43
C ARG A 59 34.92 83.06 -3.64
N ILE A 60 36.08 82.70 -3.10
CA ILE A 60 36.60 81.32 -3.18
C ILE A 60 35.85 80.44 -2.16
N SER A 61 35.61 80.94 -0.95
CA SER A 61 34.77 80.27 0.04
C SER A 61 33.34 80.05 -0.47
N GLU A 62 32.74 81.04 -1.13
CA GLU A 62 31.44 80.87 -1.81
C GLU A 62 31.46 79.79 -2.91
N ALA A 63 32.54 79.70 -3.69
CA ALA A 63 32.66 78.71 -4.77
C ALA A 63 32.76 77.28 -4.22
N VAL A 64 33.51 77.08 -3.13
CA VAL A 64 33.59 75.79 -2.43
C VAL A 64 32.24 75.40 -1.80
N ALA A 65 31.51 76.36 -1.23
CA ALA A 65 30.15 76.12 -0.72
C ALA A 65 29.19 75.69 -1.86
N LYS A 66 29.21 76.39 -3.00
CA LYS A 66 28.40 76.08 -4.18
C LYS A 66 28.76 74.74 -4.83
N LEU A 67 29.99 74.25 -4.69
CA LEU A 67 30.38 72.90 -5.10
C LEU A 67 29.63 71.84 -4.26
N HIS A 68 29.63 71.99 -2.93
CA HIS A 68 28.98 71.05 -2.02
C HIS A 68 27.44 71.02 -2.11
N GLU A 69 26.79 72.14 -2.49
CA GLU A 69 25.33 72.14 -2.73
C GLU A 69 24.92 71.40 -4.01
N ARG A 70 25.76 71.48 -5.05
CA ARG A 70 25.43 71.06 -6.42
C ARG A 70 25.93 69.67 -6.78
N TYR A 71 26.99 69.18 -6.12
CA TYR A 71 27.52 67.85 -6.36
C TYR A 71 26.79 66.80 -5.52
N ARG A 72 26.26 65.75 -6.17
CA ARG A 72 25.49 64.70 -5.48
C ARG A 72 25.84 63.28 -5.92
N HIS A 73 25.92 63.02 -7.23
CA HIS A 73 26.07 61.66 -7.78
C HIS A 73 26.98 61.62 -9.02
N GLU A 74 27.73 60.54 -9.21
CA GLU A 74 28.70 60.40 -10.32
C GLU A 74 28.61 59.14 -11.16
N ARG A 75 27.99 58.06 -10.67
CA ARG A 75 27.60 56.84 -11.41
C ARG A 75 27.03 55.79 -10.47
N ALA A 76 26.08 55.02 -10.98
CA ALA A 76 25.65 53.73 -10.45
C ALA A 76 26.83 52.77 -10.23
N ALA A 77 26.80 51.96 -9.17
CA ALA A 77 27.82 50.92 -8.94
C ALA A 77 27.55 49.61 -9.72
N GLY A 78 26.43 49.53 -10.44
CA GLY A 78 26.03 48.31 -11.15
C GLY A 78 25.62 47.21 -10.19
N TRP A 79 24.69 47.53 -9.28
CA TRP A 79 23.97 46.53 -8.50
C TRP A 79 22.88 45.90 -9.37
N ASP A 80 22.86 44.57 -9.40
CA ASP A 80 21.77 43.77 -9.97
C ASP A 80 21.28 42.76 -8.91
N GLU A 81 20.16 42.09 -9.21
CA GLU A 81 19.50 41.18 -8.28
C GLU A 81 20.40 39.99 -7.89
N ALA A 82 21.12 39.41 -8.85
CA ALA A 82 22.03 38.29 -8.61
C ALA A 82 23.18 38.68 -7.66
N ARG A 83 23.77 39.87 -7.84
CA ARG A 83 24.85 40.38 -6.99
C ARG A 83 24.36 40.76 -5.59
N PHE A 84 23.15 41.30 -5.47
CA PHE A 84 22.51 41.57 -4.17
C PHE A 84 22.21 40.26 -3.40
N MET A 85 21.64 39.26 -4.06
CA MET A 85 21.36 37.95 -3.45
C MET A 85 22.65 37.25 -3.00
N GLY A 86 23.73 37.37 -3.78
CA GLY A 86 25.07 36.87 -3.42
C GLY A 86 25.63 37.52 -2.17
N GLU A 87 25.56 38.86 -2.05
CA GLU A 87 26.02 39.62 -0.87
C GLU A 87 25.18 39.31 0.40
N CYS A 88 23.96 38.82 0.23
CA CYS A 88 23.07 38.39 1.33
C CYS A 88 23.11 36.87 1.59
N GLU A 89 23.91 36.10 0.84
CA GLU A 89 24.02 34.64 0.92
C GLU A 89 22.67 33.88 0.86
N GLN A 90 21.68 34.40 0.12
CA GLN A 90 20.31 33.84 0.09
C GLN A 90 20.27 32.38 -0.36
N ARG A 91 19.31 31.61 0.17
CA ARG A 91 19.06 30.21 -0.18
C ARG A 91 17.93 30.04 -1.19
N VAL A 92 16.91 30.91 -1.15
CA VAL A 92 15.78 30.86 -2.08
C VAL A 92 16.17 31.58 -3.38
N THR A 93 15.92 30.94 -4.52
CA THR A 93 16.27 31.45 -5.85
C THR A 93 15.23 32.44 -6.40
N PRO A 94 15.58 33.30 -7.38
CA PRO A 94 14.61 34.20 -8.03
C PRO A 94 13.39 33.47 -8.61
N GLU A 95 13.62 32.29 -9.21
CA GLU A 95 12.57 31.48 -9.84
C GLU A 95 11.58 30.92 -8.80
N GLU A 96 12.06 30.50 -7.63
CA GLU A 96 11.22 30.07 -6.52
C GLU A 96 10.43 31.25 -5.90
N ILE A 97 11.04 32.44 -5.82
CA ILE A 97 10.34 33.64 -5.36
C ILE A 97 9.22 34.01 -6.35
N GLU A 98 9.44 33.93 -7.65
CA GLU A 98 8.41 34.22 -8.66
C GLU A 98 7.31 33.14 -8.71
N ASP A 99 7.65 31.85 -8.59
CA ASP A 99 6.69 30.73 -8.50
C ASP A 99 5.85 30.79 -7.20
N LEU A 100 6.37 31.36 -6.11
CA LEU A 100 5.61 31.64 -4.90
C LEU A 100 4.72 32.89 -5.04
N CYS A 101 5.25 33.97 -5.62
CA CYS A 101 4.52 35.23 -5.80
C CYS A 101 3.38 35.17 -6.83
N THR A 102 3.41 34.19 -7.74
CA THR A 102 2.42 34.02 -8.82
C THR A 102 1.26 33.10 -8.47
N ARG A 103 1.36 32.35 -7.36
CA ARG A 103 0.27 31.48 -6.87
C ARG A 103 -0.97 32.30 -6.45
N PRO A 104 -2.19 31.78 -6.66
CA PRO A 104 -3.41 32.44 -6.17
C PRO A 104 -3.43 32.49 -4.63
N ALA A 105 -4.17 33.43 -4.06
CA ALA A 105 -4.39 33.47 -2.62
C ALA A 105 -5.30 32.32 -2.19
N LEU A 106 -4.86 31.48 -1.25
CA LEU A 106 -5.66 30.41 -0.67
C LEU A 106 -6.69 31.00 0.30
N ASP A 107 -7.99 30.81 0.02
CA ASP A 107 -9.05 31.13 0.97
C ASP A 107 -9.12 30.04 2.05
N ALA A 108 -8.34 30.26 3.10
CA ALA A 108 -8.28 29.39 4.26
C ALA A 108 -9.64 29.12 4.89
N SER A 109 -10.52 30.14 4.91
CA SER A 109 -11.82 30.05 5.55
C SER A 109 -12.81 29.22 4.74
N ALA A 110 -12.80 29.34 3.41
CA ALA A 110 -13.59 28.48 2.54
C ALA A 110 -13.12 27.02 2.61
N PHE A 111 -11.81 26.80 2.70
CA PHE A 111 -11.23 25.46 2.77
C PHE A 111 -11.48 24.77 4.13
N GLU A 112 -11.31 25.48 5.25
CA GLU A 112 -11.69 25.01 6.60
C GLU A 112 -13.17 24.61 6.65
N ASN A 113 -14.07 25.46 6.14
CA ASN A 113 -15.49 25.15 6.06
C ASN A 113 -15.81 23.96 5.13
N THR A 114 -14.98 23.70 4.12
CA THR A 114 -15.11 22.56 3.21
C THR A 114 -14.74 21.26 3.95
N LEU A 115 -13.60 21.22 4.64
CA LEU A 115 -13.19 20.08 5.46
C LEU A 115 -14.18 19.80 6.59
N TYR A 116 -14.61 20.84 7.31
CA TYR A 116 -15.58 20.69 8.40
C TYR A 116 -16.89 20.05 7.90
N GLN A 117 -17.42 20.52 6.77
CA GLN A 117 -18.61 19.92 6.15
C GLN A 117 -18.38 18.47 5.69
N LEU A 118 -17.19 18.15 5.17
CA LEU A 118 -16.84 16.77 4.81
C LEU A 118 -16.70 15.84 6.03
N THR A 119 -16.63 16.32 7.28
CA THR A 119 -16.65 15.42 8.47
C THR A 119 -18.02 14.83 8.79
N ASP A 120 -19.08 15.31 8.13
CA ASP A 120 -20.47 14.84 8.28
C ASP A 120 -20.73 13.62 7.38
N LYS A 121 -21.35 12.57 7.95
CA LYS A 121 -21.71 11.37 7.19
C LYS A 121 -22.95 11.60 6.32
N ASP A 122 -23.94 12.38 6.76
CA ASP A 122 -25.24 12.45 6.07
C ASP A 122 -25.27 13.46 4.90
N LEU A 123 -24.16 13.58 4.16
CA LEU A 123 -23.99 14.63 3.16
C LEU A 123 -24.69 14.30 1.82
N PRO A 124 -25.58 15.17 1.31
CA PRO A 124 -26.22 14.93 0.02
C PRO A 124 -25.19 14.90 -1.13
N ARG A 125 -25.24 13.89 -2.01
CA ARG A 125 -24.30 13.67 -3.13
C ARG A 125 -24.02 14.93 -3.97
N GLY A 126 -25.04 15.75 -4.24
CA GLY A 126 -24.87 17.01 -4.98
C GLY A 126 -24.05 18.08 -4.24
N ARG A 127 -24.10 18.10 -2.90
CA ARG A 127 -23.26 18.97 -2.06
C ARG A 127 -21.84 18.39 -1.93
N TYR A 128 -21.72 17.06 -1.79
CA TYR A 128 -20.43 16.37 -1.76
C TYR A 128 -19.57 16.70 -2.98
N LEU A 129 -20.11 16.59 -4.19
CA LEU A 129 -19.37 16.87 -5.43
C LEU A 129 -18.81 18.31 -5.47
N VAL A 130 -19.59 19.30 -5.01
CA VAL A 130 -19.14 20.70 -4.93
C VAL A 130 -18.00 20.88 -3.91
N LEU A 131 -18.04 20.17 -2.79
CA LEU A 131 -16.95 20.17 -1.81
C LEU A 131 -15.69 19.45 -2.34
N LYS A 132 -15.85 18.32 -3.05
CA LYS A 132 -14.76 17.61 -3.75
C LYS A 132 -14.09 18.51 -4.79
N ASP A 133 -14.88 19.24 -5.59
CA ASP A 133 -14.35 20.22 -6.54
C ASP A 133 -13.63 21.37 -5.84
N SER A 134 -14.10 21.79 -4.66
CA SER A 134 -13.45 22.81 -3.84
C SER A 134 -12.09 22.36 -3.28
N LEU A 135 -11.89 21.06 -3.03
CA LEU A 135 -10.58 20.52 -2.63
C LEU A 135 -9.50 20.69 -3.72
N ASN A 136 -9.88 20.74 -5.00
CA ASN A 136 -8.92 20.97 -6.09
C ASN A 136 -8.22 22.34 -6.00
N ALA A 137 -8.74 23.29 -5.21
CA ALA A 137 -8.07 24.56 -4.93
C ALA A 137 -6.67 24.38 -4.31
N ILE A 138 -6.38 23.24 -3.66
CA ILE A 138 -5.05 22.94 -3.11
C ILE A 138 -4.03 22.48 -4.17
N LYS A 139 -4.43 22.02 -5.37
CA LYS A 139 -3.50 21.53 -6.41
C LYS A 139 -2.34 22.49 -6.75
N PRO A 140 -2.53 23.81 -6.96
CA PRO A 140 -1.42 24.74 -7.21
C PRO A 140 -0.54 25.03 -5.97
N HIS A 141 -0.91 24.54 -4.79
CA HIS A 141 -0.19 24.74 -3.54
C HIS A 141 0.59 23.49 -3.09
N ALA A 142 0.27 22.31 -3.62
CA ALA A 142 0.98 21.06 -3.33
C ALA A 142 2.45 21.08 -3.81
N PRO A 143 3.36 20.34 -3.14
CA PRO A 143 4.75 20.23 -3.61
C PRO A 143 4.83 19.47 -4.94
N LYS A 144 5.61 20.00 -5.89
CA LYS A 144 5.79 19.44 -7.25
C LYS A 144 6.45 18.05 -7.25
N SER A 145 7.01 17.62 -6.12
CA SER A 145 7.63 16.32 -5.87
C SER A 145 6.67 15.27 -5.26
N SER A 146 5.43 15.62 -4.93
CA SER A 146 4.46 14.66 -4.37
C SER A 146 4.04 13.64 -5.41
N VAL A 147 4.20 12.35 -5.07
CA VAL A 147 3.63 11.23 -5.86
C VAL A 147 2.13 11.11 -5.61
N VAL A 148 1.67 11.45 -4.40
CA VAL A 148 0.28 11.31 -3.95
C VAL A 148 -0.50 12.61 -4.20
N ASN A 149 -1.71 12.49 -4.75
CA ASN A 149 -2.57 13.62 -5.11
C ASN A 149 -3.51 14.00 -3.96
N LEU A 150 -2.98 14.81 -3.04
CA LEU A 150 -3.59 15.22 -1.77
C LEU A 150 -5.12 15.52 -1.80
N PRO A 151 -5.69 16.30 -2.75
CA PRO A 151 -7.14 16.49 -2.87
C PRO A 151 -7.97 15.21 -3.11
N GLU A 152 -7.43 14.26 -3.87
CA GLU A 152 -8.09 12.98 -4.16
C GLU A 152 -8.04 12.06 -2.95
N THR A 153 -6.91 12.01 -2.22
CA THR A 153 -6.77 11.27 -0.95
C THR A 153 -7.73 11.80 0.13
N LEU A 154 -7.85 13.12 0.28
CA LEU A 154 -8.78 13.75 1.23
C LEU A 154 -10.26 13.49 0.91
N ALA A 155 -10.59 13.35 -0.38
CA ALA A 155 -11.93 13.01 -0.83
C ALA A 155 -12.24 11.51 -0.63
N ALA A 156 -11.27 10.64 -0.88
CA ALA A 156 -11.38 9.19 -0.69
C ALA A 156 -11.62 8.83 0.79
N LEU A 157 -11.00 9.54 1.74
CA LEU A 157 -11.27 9.40 3.18
C LEU A 157 -12.74 9.65 3.57
N HIS A 158 -13.51 10.42 2.78
CA HIS A 158 -14.96 10.57 2.97
C HIS A 158 -15.75 9.51 2.22
N GLU A 159 -15.40 9.23 0.96
CA GLU A 159 -16.08 8.23 0.13
C GLU A 159 -16.08 6.83 0.79
N ILE A 160 -14.95 6.42 1.36
CA ILE A 160 -14.79 5.09 1.97
C ILE A 160 -15.59 4.88 3.27
N GLN A 161 -16.13 5.95 3.87
CA GLN A 161 -17.00 5.86 5.06
C GLN A 161 -18.46 5.50 4.74
N HIS A 162 -18.82 5.52 3.45
CA HIS A 162 -20.15 5.16 2.92
C HIS A 162 -20.16 3.81 2.21
N VAL A 163 -19.00 3.16 2.15
CA VAL A 163 -18.83 1.82 1.58
C VAL A 163 -19.19 0.80 2.66
N ASP A 164 -20.02 -0.19 2.32
CA ASP A 164 -20.29 -1.33 3.19
C ASP A 164 -19.12 -2.32 3.07
N PRO A 165 -18.32 -2.55 4.12
CA PRO A 165 -17.19 -3.48 4.06
C PRO A 165 -17.64 -4.91 3.74
N THR A 166 -18.87 -5.27 4.09
CA THR A 166 -19.44 -6.61 3.83
C THR A 166 -19.69 -6.85 2.36
N GLU A 167 -20.12 -5.82 1.62
CA GLU A 167 -20.43 -5.94 0.19
C GLU A 167 -19.15 -5.85 -0.66
N GLU A 168 -18.16 -5.01 -0.30
CA GLU A 168 -16.86 -5.01 -1.01
C GLU A 168 -16.13 -6.36 -0.91
N ILE A 169 -16.12 -6.99 0.28
CA ILE A 169 -15.47 -8.30 0.46
C ILE A 169 -16.25 -9.40 -0.29
N LYS A 170 -17.57 -9.27 -0.46
CA LYS A 170 -18.36 -10.17 -1.34
C LYS A 170 -18.08 -9.91 -2.82
N ASP A 171 -17.93 -8.65 -3.24
CA ASP A 171 -17.57 -8.31 -4.62
C ASP A 171 -16.18 -8.85 -4.98
N GLU A 172 -15.21 -8.83 -4.05
CA GLU A 172 -13.91 -9.53 -4.19
C GLU A 172 -14.06 -11.06 -4.35
N LEU A 173 -15.08 -11.67 -3.73
CA LEU A 173 -15.39 -13.10 -3.86
C LEU A 173 -16.25 -13.47 -5.09
N SER A 174 -16.81 -12.49 -5.80
CA SER A 174 -17.85 -12.70 -6.82
C SER A 174 -17.41 -13.63 -7.97
N GLU A 175 -16.15 -13.59 -8.40
CA GLU A 175 -15.62 -14.52 -9.39
C GLU A 175 -15.59 -15.96 -8.86
N MET A 176 -15.22 -16.14 -7.59
CA MET A 176 -15.18 -17.44 -6.91
C MET A 176 -16.59 -17.98 -6.65
N ASP A 177 -17.58 -17.11 -6.39
CA ASP A 177 -19.00 -17.50 -6.29
C ASP A 177 -19.48 -18.18 -7.57
N THR A 178 -19.08 -17.69 -8.76
CA THR A 178 -19.46 -18.33 -10.03
C THR A 178 -18.90 -19.74 -10.17
N GLN A 179 -17.70 -19.98 -9.64
CA GLN A 179 -17.07 -21.31 -9.63
C GLN A 179 -17.78 -22.22 -8.62
N GLN A 180 -18.10 -21.72 -7.44
CA GLN A 180 -18.82 -22.46 -6.39
C GLN A 180 -20.20 -22.93 -6.89
N HIS A 181 -21.00 -22.04 -7.49
CA HIS A 181 -22.31 -22.40 -8.07
C HIS A 181 -22.21 -23.51 -9.12
N LYS A 182 -21.15 -23.50 -9.94
CA LYS A 182 -20.87 -24.57 -10.92
C LYS A 182 -20.57 -25.90 -10.22
N TYR A 183 -19.75 -25.90 -9.17
CA TYR A 183 -19.43 -27.10 -8.41
C TYR A 183 -20.65 -27.64 -7.63
N THR A 184 -21.50 -26.77 -7.06
CA THR A 184 -22.79 -27.17 -6.45
C THR A 184 -23.66 -27.90 -7.47
N ALA A 185 -23.83 -27.34 -8.68
CA ALA A 185 -24.62 -27.96 -9.74
C ALA A 185 -24.05 -29.33 -10.19
N GLN A 186 -22.73 -29.49 -10.25
CA GLN A 186 -22.08 -30.77 -10.54
C GLN A 186 -22.30 -31.81 -9.42
N VAL A 187 -22.30 -31.38 -8.16
CA VAL A 187 -22.62 -32.23 -7.01
C VAL A 187 -24.07 -32.68 -7.04
N ASP A 188 -25.01 -31.78 -7.34
CA ASP A 188 -26.44 -32.10 -7.44
C ASP A 188 -26.74 -33.05 -8.62
N GLU A 189 -26.09 -32.85 -9.77
CA GLU A 189 -26.15 -33.77 -10.91
C GLU A 189 -25.62 -35.16 -10.53
N ALA A 190 -24.43 -35.23 -9.92
CA ALA A 190 -23.84 -36.50 -9.49
C ALA A 190 -24.67 -37.23 -8.42
N GLN A 191 -25.31 -36.48 -7.51
CA GLN A 191 -26.23 -37.00 -6.51
C GLN A 191 -27.48 -37.60 -7.17
N ALA A 192 -28.11 -36.87 -8.11
CA ALA A 192 -29.27 -37.34 -8.84
C ALA A 192 -28.97 -38.61 -9.66
N VAL A 193 -27.78 -38.70 -10.26
CA VAL A 193 -27.32 -39.91 -10.98
C VAL A 193 -27.12 -41.09 -10.02
N TYR A 194 -26.53 -40.87 -8.84
CA TYR A 194 -26.36 -41.90 -7.80
C TYR A 194 -27.71 -42.40 -7.26
N ASP A 195 -28.62 -41.51 -6.90
CA ASP A 195 -29.95 -41.86 -6.39
C ASP A 195 -30.77 -42.60 -7.46
N THR A 196 -30.65 -42.18 -8.72
CA THR A 196 -31.25 -42.88 -9.87
C THR A 196 -30.68 -44.29 -10.00
N ALA A 197 -29.36 -44.47 -10.02
CA ALA A 197 -28.74 -45.80 -10.10
C ALA A 197 -29.17 -46.70 -8.92
N LEU A 198 -29.25 -46.12 -7.71
CA LEU A 198 -29.66 -46.83 -6.49
C LEU A 198 -31.11 -47.30 -6.56
N SER A 199 -31.99 -46.58 -7.25
CA SER A 199 -33.38 -47.01 -7.53
C SER A 199 -33.48 -48.10 -8.61
N HIS A 200 -32.55 -48.16 -9.57
CA HIS A 200 -32.51 -49.19 -10.62
C HIS A 200 -31.88 -50.50 -10.11
N GLY A 201 -30.96 -50.42 -9.14
CA GLY A 201 -30.41 -51.59 -8.44
C GLY A 201 -29.24 -52.30 -9.11
N ASP A 202 -28.72 -51.80 -10.25
CA ASP A 202 -27.48 -52.32 -10.82
C ASP A 202 -26.28 -51.90 -9.96
N VAL A 203 -25.63 -52.89 -9.34
CA VAL A 203 -24.50 -52.71 -8.43
C VAL A 203 -23.31 -52.01 -9.11
N VAL A 204 -23.08 -52.22 -10.41
CA VAL A 204 -21.96 -51.64 -11.16
C VAL A 204 -22.25 -50.16 -11.49
N GLU A 205 -23.48 -49.84 -11.88
CA GLU A 205 -23.89 -48.45 -12.13
C GLU A 205 -23.91 -47.65 -10.83
N VAL A 206 -24.45 -48.21 -9.74
CA VAL A 206 -24.43 -47.61 -8.39
C VAL A 206 -23.00 -47.31 -7.95
N GLU A 207 -22.07 -48.26 -8.08
CA GLU A 207 -20.67 -48.04 -7.72
C GLU A 207 -20.02 -46.95 -8.56
N ARG A 208 -20.26 -46.93 -9.87
CA ARG A 208 -19.71 -45.91 -10.76
C ARG A 208 -20.25 -44.52 -10.43
N ALA A 209 -21.56 -44.40 -10.21
CA ALA A 209 -22.19 -43.15 -9.80
C ALA A 209 -21.69 -42.67 -8.44
N HIS A 210 -21.48 -43.59 -7.48
CA HIS A 210 -20.95 -43.25 -6.16
C HIS A 210 -19.52 -42.69 -6.24
N ARG A 211 -18.65 -43.24 -7.08
CA ARG A 211 -17.30 -42.68 -7.31
C ARG A 211 -17.33 -41.31 -7.99
N HIS A 212 -18.27 -41.08 -8.91
CA HIS A 212 -18.47 -39.76 -9.53
C HIS A 212 -18.97 -38.73 -8.51
N LEU A 213 -19.89 -39.12 -7.61
CA LEU A 213 -20.33 -38.28 -6.49
C LEU A 213 -19.17 -37.94 -5.54
N ILE A 214 -18.29 -38.89 -5.22
CA ILE A 214 -17.07 -38.63 -4.43
C ILE A 214 -16.18 -37.58 -5.10
N ALA A 215 -15.92 -37.72 -6.41
CA ALA A 215 -15.10 -36.77 -7.15
C ALA A 215 -15.73 -35.36 -7.18
N ALA A 216 -17.03 -35.25 -7.45
CA ALA A 216 -17.73 -33.96 -7.43
C ALA A 216 -17.72 -33.30 -6.04
N ARG A 217 -17.92 -34.09 -4.96
CA ARG A 217 -17.82 -33.61 -3.57
C ARG A 217 -16.41 -33.14 -3.21
N TYR A 218 -15.36 -33.79 -3.74
CA TYR A 218 -13.97 -33.36 -3.56
C TYR A 218 -13.66 -32.04 -4.29
N GLU A 219 -14.10 -31.88 -5.54
CA GLU A 219 -13.91 -30.60 -6.26
C GLU A 219 -14.67 -29.45 -5.58
N TYR A 220 -15.87 -29.71 -5.06
CA TYR A 220 -16.64 -28.75 -4.27
C TYR A 220 -15.92 -28.37 -2.96
N LEU A 221 -15.37 -29.35 -2.22
CA LEU A 221 -14.56 -29.13 -1.02
C LEU A 221 -13.35 -28.22 -1.30
N VAL A 222 -12.60 -28.51 -2.37
CA VAL A 222 -11.43 -27.74 -2.78
C VAL A 222 -11.80 -26.30 -3.15
N SER A 223 -13.03 -26.04 -3.63
CA SER A 223 -13.48 -24.67 -3.93
C SER A 223 -13.59 -23.80 -2.67
N TYR A 224 -14.06 -24.35 -1.55
CA TYR A 224 -14.09 -23.64 -0.26
C TYR A 224 -12.69 -23.38 0.30
N VAL A 225 -11.77 -24.34 0.20
CA VAL A 225 -10.38 -24.13 0.66
C VAL A 225 -9.69 -23.00 -0.08
N LYS A 226 -9.91 -22.88 -1.39
CA LYS A 226 -9.42 -21.74 -2.17
C LYS A 226 -10.00 -20.40 -1.70
N ARG A 227 -11.28 -20.34 -1.34
CA ARG A 227 -11.93 -19.13 -0.78
C ARG A 227 -11.36 -18.78 0.60
N LEU A 228 -11.22 -19.77 1.48
CA LEU A 228 -10.64 -19.58 2.82
C LEU A 228 -9.18 -19.12 2.73
N HIS A 229 -8.38 -19.68 1.81
CA HIS A 229 -7.03 -19.21 1.54
C HIS A 229 -7.03 -17.74 1.06
N PHE A 230 -7.84 -17.39 0.05
CA PHE A 230 -7.95 -16.02 -0.46
C PHE A 230 -8.39 -15.00 0.60
N LEU A 231 -9.26 -15.39 1.54
CA LEU A 231 -9.68 -14.53 2.66
C LEU A 231 -8.64 -14.43 3.78
N SER A 232 -7.66 -15.33 3.81
CA SER A 232 -6.58 -15.37 4.82
C SER A 232 -5.23 -14.88 4.30
N SER A 233 -5.05 -14.80 2.98
CA SER A 233 -3.77 -14.51 2.34
C SER A 233 -3.39 -13.04 2.48
N THR A 234 -2.37 -12.79 3.29
CA THR A 234 -1.65 -11.50 3.32
C THR A 234 -0.44 -11.51 2.37
N GLU A 235 -0.48 -12.31 1.30
CA GLU A 235 0.66 -12.52 0.40
C GLU A 235 0.72 -11.46 -0.71
N GLU A 236 1.87 -10.82 -0.82
CA GLU A 236 2.12 -9.67 -1.71
C GLU A 236 1.99 -9.96 -3.22
N ASP A 237 1.89 -11.24 -3.61
CA ASP A 237 1.80 -11.72 -5.00
C ASP A 237 0.35 -11.81 -5.54
N SER A 238 -0.66 -11.42 -4.76
CA SER A 238 -2.05 -11.32 -5.24
C SER A 238 -2.23 -10.15 -6.23
N GLU A 239 -2.81 -10.41 -7.41
CA GLU A 239 -3.24 -9.33 -8.33
C GLU A 239 -4.40 -8.49 -7.75
N VAL A 240 -5.09 -8.99 -6.72
CA VAL A 240 -6.23 -8.32 -6.07
C VAL A 240 -5.79 -7.67 -4.76
N VAL A 241 -5.96 -6.36 -4.65
CA VAL A 241 -5.69 -5.59 -3.42
C VAL A 241 -6.92 -5.65 -2.51
N HIS A 242 -6.84 -6.46 -1.46
CA HIS A 242 -7.92 -6.66 -0.48
C HIS A 242 -8.39 -5.36 0.17
N PHE A 243 -9.69 -5.25 0.48
CA PHE A 243 -10.30 -4.07 1.09
C PHE A 243 -9.58 -3.58 2.37
N GLY A 244 -9.11 -4.50 3.21
CA GLY A 244 -8.31 -4.17 4.41
C GLY A 244 -6.98 -3.47 4.07
N GLU A 245 -6.29 -3.92 3.03
CA GLU A 245 -5.08 -3.25 2.53
C GLU A 245 -5.40 -1.92 1.86
N ARG A 246 -6.52 -1.82 1.13
CA ARG A 246 -6.99 -0.56 0.55
C ARG A 246 -7.23 0.50 1.64
N LEU A 247 -7.81 0.12 2.78
CA LEU A 247 -7.97 1.00 3.96
C LEU A 247 -6.61 1.42 4.55
N GLN A 248 -5.67 0.48 4.71
CA GLN A 248 -4.36 0.76 5.29
C GLN A 248 -3.50 1.66 4.39
N ARG A 249 -3.46 1.38 3.08
CA ARG A 249 -2.76 2.23 2.09
C ARG A 249 -3.38 3.62 2.02
N LEU A 250 -4.70 3.75 2.02
CA LEU A 250 -5.37 5.06 2.04
C LEU A 250 -5.03 5.87 3.30
N ARG A 251 -4.88 5.21 4.45
CA ARG A 251 -4.43 5.85 5.69
C ARG A 251 -2.99 6.34 5.57
N GLU A 252 -2.07 5.50 5.11
CA GLU A 252 -0.65 5.83 4.94
C GLU A 252 -0.47 6.96 3.92
N ASP A 253 -1.12 6.86 2.75
CA ASP A 253 -1.16 7.91 1.72
C ASP A 253 -1.69 9.24 2.27
N ALA A 254 -2.69 9.22 3.16
CA ALA A 254 -3.25 10.42 3.77
C ALA A 254 -2.31 11.04 4.82
N GLU A 255 -1.74 10.22 5.70
CA GLU A 255 -0.77 10.67 6.72
C GLU A 255 0.49 11.24 6.04
N ASP A 256 1.05 10.55 5.05
CA ASP A 256 2.24 11.00 4.32
C ASP A 256 1.98 12.18 3.38
N ALA A 257 0.83 12.27 2.70
CA ALA A 257 0.52 13.43 1.85
C ALA A 257 0.34 14.73 2.68
N VAL A 258 -0.27 14.65 3.87
CA VAL A 258 -0.37 15.81 4.78
C VAL A 258 1.00 16.17 5.36
N LYS A 259 1.78 15.18 5.78
CA LYS A 259 3.13 15.38 6.32
C LYS A 259 4.08 15.99 5.29
N ALA A 260 4.13 15.46 4.07
CA ALA A 260 4.93 16.00 2.98
C ALA A 260 4.53 17.45 2.62
N PHE A 261 3.24 17.78 2.67
CA PHE A 261 2.77 19.15 2.51
C PHE A 261 3.23 20.06 3.67
N SER A 262 3.13 19.60 4.92
CA SER A 262 3.55 20.34 6.12
C SER A 262 5.06 20.61 6.14
N ASP A 263 5.87 19.58 5.88
CA ASP A 263 7.33 19.64 5.83
C ASP A 263 7.83 20.60 4.73
N ASP A 264 7.23 20.57 3.54
CA ASP A 264 7.50 21.53 2.46
C ASP A 264 7.23 22.99 2.89
N LYS A 265 6.08 23.27 3.53
CA LYS A 265 5.78 24.63 4.01
C LYS A 265 6.69 25.06 5.15
N HIS A 266 7.08 24.14 6.04
CA HIS A 266 8.06 24.42 7.10
C HIS A 266 9.47 24.69 6.54
N ALA A 267 9.91 23.93 5.54
CA ALA A 267 11.20 24.15 4.87
C ALA A 267 11.26 25.54 4.20
N ILE A 268 10.24 25.90 3.40
CA ILE A 268 10.12 27.21 2.74
C ILE A 268 10.06 28.34 3.79
N LYS A 269 9.24 28.20 4.83
CA LYS A 269 9.10 29.19 5.92
C LYS A 269 10.41 29.41 6.69
N SER A 270 11.19 28.34 6.90
CA SER A 270 12.50 28.40 7.53
C SER A 270 13.54 29.11 6.65
N ALA A 271 13.61 28.74 5.36
CA ALA A 271 14.51 29.37 4.39
C ALA A 271 14.23 30.87 4.23
N VAL A 272 12.97 31.27 4.02
CA VAL A 272 12.58 32.68 3.84
C VAL A 272 12.87 33.52 5.09
N ARG A 273 12.71 32.96 6.30
CA ARG A 273 13.09 33.66 7.55
C ARG A 273 14.60 33.87 7.64
N ALA A 274 15.40 32.84 7.40
CA ALA A 274 16.85 32.93 7.42
C ALA A 274 17.42 33.86 6.33
N ASP A 275 16.74 33.98 5.19
CA ASP A 275 17.10 34.93 4.13
C ASP A 275 16.71 36.37 4.49
N LEU A 276 15.56 36.57 5.15
CA LEU A 276 15.13 37.89 5.63
C LEU A 276 16.06 38.42 6.72
N GLU A 277 16.41 37.59 7.71
CA GLU A 277 17.37 37.93 8.77
C GLU A 277 18.72 38.34 8.18
N ARG A 278 19.26 37.57 7.22
CA ARG A 278 20.53 37.90 6.55
C ARG A 278 20.47 39.16 5.69
N CYS A 279 19.33 39.46 5.06
CA CYS A 279 19.13 40.74 4.36
C CYS A 279 19.11 41.92 5.34
N GLU A 280 18.46 41.79 6.49
CA GLU A 280 18.41 42.84 7.52
C GLU A 280 19.78 43.06 8.17
N GLU A 281 20.56 42.00 8.43
CA GLU A 281 21.95 42.09 8.88
C GLU A 281 22.86 42.76 7.85
N SER A 282 22.77 42.38 6.57
CA SER A 282 23.58 42.98 5.49
C SER A 282 23.23 44.47 5.31
N ARG A 283 21.94 44.82 5.32
CA ARG A 283 21.45 46.22 5.33
C ARG A 283 21.99 47.00 6.53
N ALA A 284 21.96 46.43 7.73
CA ALA A 284 22.44 47.08 8.95
C ALA A 284 23.97 47.30 8.91
N ARG A 285 24.71 46.32 8.37
CA ARG A 285 26.16 46.41 8.15
C ARG A 285 26.51 47.54 7.19
N GLU A 286 25.82 47.64 6.06
CA GLU A 286 26.08 48.68 5.05
C GLU A 286 25.58 50.08 5.49
N ALA A 287 24.55 50.15 6.33
CA ALA A 287 24.19 51.41 7.00
C ALA A 287 25.29 51.87 7.98
N ALA A 288 25.90 50.95 8.71
CA ALA A 288 26.99 51.26 9.65
C ALA A 288 28.30 51.66 8.93
N THR A 289 28.67 50.99 7.83
CA THR A 289 29.81 51.41 6.99
C THR A 289 29.58 52.80 6.41
N HIS A 290 28.36 53.10 5.93
CA HIS A 290 28.03 54.44 5.44
C HIS A 290 28.16 55.51 6.52
N GLU A 291 27.53 55.37 7.69
CA GLU A 291 27.61 56.40 8.74
C GLU A 291 29.05 56.59 9.26
N ALA A 292 29.85 55.53 9.35
CA ALA A 292 31.28 55.63 9.67
C ALA A 292 32.07 56.42 8.61
N ALA A 293 31.88 56.12 7.32
CA ALA A 293 32.54 56.84 6.22
C ALA A 293 32.11 58.31 6.15
N LYS A 294 30.81 58.57 6.35
CA LYS A 294 30.21 59.92 6.40
C LYS A 294 30.75 60.74 7.57
N ALA A 295 30.90 60.16 8.75
CA ALA A 295 31.52 60.81 9.90
C ALA A 295 33.00 61.12 9.65
N ALA A 296 33.76 60.19 9.06
CA ALA A 296 35.15 60.41 8.68
C ALA A 296 35.29 61.55 7.65
N PHE A 297 34.44 61.58 6.61
CA PHE A 297 34.39 62.66 5.63
C PHE A 297 34.01 64.00 6.25
N GLN A 298 33.00 64.05 7.13
CA GLN A 298 32.62 65.29 7.83
C GLN A 298 33.77 65.84 8.68
N HIS A 299 34.50 64.98 9.40
CA HIS A 299 35.68 65.38 10.17
C HIS A 299 36.81 65.88 9.26
N GLN A 300 37.07 65.19 8.14
CA GLN A 300 38.07 65.63 7.15
C GLN A 300 37.68 66.96 6.50
N LYS A 301 36.41 67.14 6.15
CA LYS A 301 35.85 68.39 5.62
C LYS A 301 36.03 69.54 6.63
N GLN A 302 35.63 69.35 7.88
CA GLN A 302 35.83 70.37 8.94
C GLN A 302 37.31 70.73 9.12
N LYS A 303 38.20 69.74 9.09
CA LYS A 303 39.65 69.98 9.14
C LYS A 303 40.15 70.77 7.92
N MET A 304 39.64 70.48 6.73
CA MET A 304 39.98 71.21 5.49
C MET A 304 39.40 72.63 5.48
N GLU A 305 38.17 72.83 5.92
CA GLU A 305 37.53 74.16 6.03
C GLU A 305 38.23 75.03 7.08
N ALA A 306 38.59 74.48 8.25
CA ALA A 306 39.38 75.17 9.27
C ALA A 306 40.82 75.47 8.80
N SER A 307 41.41 74.58 8.00
CA SER A 307 42.72 74.85 7.38
C SER A 307 42.61 75.96 6.32
N LEU A 308 41.53 75.97 5.53
CA LEU A 308 41.27 77.00 4.52
C LEU A 308 41.00 78.36 5.18
N SER A 309 40.20 78.43 6.25
CA SER A 309 39.94 79.68 6.98
C SER A 309 41.22 80.20 7.64
N SER A 310 41.99 79.33 8.30
CA SER A 310 43.29 79.70 8.89
C SER A 310 44.28 80.21 7.84
N VAL A 311 44.35 79.58 6.66
CA VAL A 311 45.16 80.05 5.54
C VAL A 311 44.65 81.37 4.95
N VAL A 312 43.33 81.62 4.93
CA VAL A 312 42.75 82.91 4.50
C VAL A 312 43.06 84.03 5.50
N GLU A 313 42.97 83.77 6.80
CA GLU A 313 43.35 84.71 7.87
C GLU A 313 44.86 85.02 7.83
N HIS A 314 45.70 83.98 7.70
CA HIS A 314 47.14 84.13 7.59
C HIS A 314 47.57 84.82 6.28
N LYS A 315 46.81 84.62 5.18
CA LYS A 315 46.98 85.35 3.91
C LYS A 315 46.74 86.86 4.07
N VAL A 316 45.80 87.29 4.92
CA VAL A 316 45.60 88.72 5.22
C VAL A 316 46.81 89.30 5.98
N GLN A 317 47.45 88.49 6.83
CA GLN A 317 48.69 88.87 7.53
C GLN A 317 49.88 88.96 6.55
N LEU A 318 50.09 87.91 5.74
CA LEU A 318 51.16 87.79 4.73
C LEU A 318 51.09 88.82 3.60
N VAL A 319 49.91 89.37 3.26
CA VAL A 319 49.82 90.49 2.30
C VAL A 319 50.63 91.72 2.76
N ASN A 320 50.84 91.89 4.07
CA ASN A 320 51.71 92.94 4.61
C ASN A 320 53.20 92.58 4.52
N GLU A 321 53.56 91.28 4.46
CA GLU A 321 54.93 90.77 4.34
C GLU A 321 55.37 90.57 2.87
N ILE A 322 54.43 90.45 1.92
CA ILE A 322 54.72 90.19 0.49
C ILE A 322 55.36 91.40 -0.23
N LEU A 323 55.45 92.58 0.40
CA LEU A 323 56.38 93.63 -0.01
C LEU A 323 57.86 93.17 0.02
N GLU A 324 58.22 92.19 0.86
CA GLU A 324 59.59 91.66 0.98
C GLU A 324 59.80 90.32 0.24
N LYS A 325 58.73 89.55 -0.05
CA LYS A 325 58.82 88.15 -0.52
C LYS A 325 58.44 87.89 -1.99
N ALA A 326 58.41 88.94 -2.82
CA ALA A 326 58.27 88.81 -4.28
C ALA A 326 59.31 87.85 -4.94
N ALA A 327 60.45 87.60 -4.28
CA ALA A 327 61.52 86.74 -4.79
C ALA A 327 61.29 85.21 -4.64
N GLU A 328 60.40 84.75 -3.75
CA GLU A 328 60.22 83.30 -3.48
C GLU A 328 59.05 82.66 -4.26
N LEU A 329 58.20 83.46 -4.90
CA LEU A 329 56.95 83.05 -5.56
C LEU A 329 57.13 81.98 -6.64
N ARG A 330 58.29 81.94 -7.32
CA ARG A 330 58.54 81.04 -8.45
C ARG A 330 58.56 79.55 -8.07
N LYS A 331 58.85 79.21 -6.81
CA LYS A 331 59.14 77.83 -6.37
C LYS A 331 57.90 77.05 -5.87
N VAL A 332 56.78 77.74 -5.63
CA VAL A 332 55.55 77.15 -5.05
C VAL A 332 54.50 76.81 -6.12
N MET A 333 54.49 77.53 -7.25
CA MET A 333 53.55 77.32 -8.35
C MET A 333 53.60 75.89 -8.93
N GLU A 334 54.75 75.22 -8.87
CA GLU A 334 54.92 73.85 -9.33
C GLU A 334 54.27 72.81 -8.38
N GLN A 335 54.12 73.13 -7.09
CA GLN A 335 53.48 72.24 -6.09
C GLN A 335 51.94 72.32 -6.15
N GLN A 336 51.40 73.49 -6.52
CA GLN A 336 49.95 73.73 -6.63
C GLN A 336 49.26 72.86 -7.71
N ARG A 337 49.99 72.50 -8.78
CA ARG A 337 49.51 71.66 -9.89
C ARG A 337 49.24 70.20 -9.48
N ALA A 338 49.98 69.67 -8.51
CA ALA A 338 49.83 68.29 -8.06
C ALA A 338 48.54 68.11 -7.24
N MET A 339 48.34 68.94 -6.21
CA MET A 339 47.21 68.79 -5.29
C MET A 339 45.83 69.01 -5.93
N THR A 340 45.75 69.80 -7.01
CA THR A 340 44.49 70.01 -7.74
C THR A 340 44.03 68.77 -8.52
N GLN A 341 44.95 67.87 -8.90
CA GLN A 341 44.60 66.61 -9.57
C GLN A 341 44.05 65.55 -8.61
N ASP A 342 44.46 65.58 -7.34
CA ASP A 342 44.01 64.61 -6.33
C ASP A 342 42.64 64.97 -5.73
N VAL A 343 42.34 66.27 -5.55
CA VAL A 343 41.02 66.72 -5.09
C VAL A 343 39.92 66.36 -6.10
N VAL A 344 40.19 66.46 -7.39
CA VAL A 344 39.23 66.04 -8.43
C VAL A 344 38.97 64.54 -8.35
N LYS A 345 39.98 63.70 -8.13
CA LYS A 345 39.81 62.24 -8.01
C LYS A 345 39.04 61.81 -6.75
N ALA A 346 39.20 62.50 -5.62
CA ALA A 346 38.46 62.18 -4.40
C ALA A 346 36.96 62.51 -4.52
N VAL A 347 36.63 63.61 -5.21
CA VAL A 347 35.23 63.96 -5.56
C VAL A 347 34.66 62.91 -6.54
N GLN A 348 35.47 62.55 -7.56
CA GLN A 348 35.54 61.32 -8.39
C GLN A 348 35.04 59.97 -7.83
N GLU A 349 34.98 59.80 -6.52
CA GLU A 349 34.76 58.48 -5.89
C GLU A 349 33.60 58.53 -4.89
N GLU A 350 33.48 59.61 -4.10
CA GLU A 350 32.42 59.77 -3.12
C GLU A 350 31.04 59.90 -3.77
N ALA A 351 30.91 60.65 -4.86
CA ALA A 351 29.61 60.81 -5.51
C ALA A 351 29.19 59.54 -6.28
N LYS A 352 30.11 58.62 -6.64
CA LYS A 352 29.74 57.29 -7.15
C LYS A 352 29.09 56.46 -6.04
N ARG A 353 29.73 56.46 -4.86
CA ARG A 353 29.26 55.77 -3.65
C ARG A 353 27.85 56.22 -3.22
N VAL A 354 27.56 57.53 -3.26
CA VAL A 354 26.23 58.05 -2.89
C VAL A 354 25.13 57.56 -3.85
N THR A 355 25.35 57.56 -5.17
CA THR A 355 24.37 56.97 -6.12
C THR A 355 24.08 55.50 -5.83
N ALA A 356 25.13 54.71 -5.58
CA ALA A 356 25.01 53.29 -5.32
C ALA A 356 24.19 52.97 -4.06
N HIS A 357 24.28 53.82 -3.04
CA HIS A 357 23.52 53.67 -1.80
C HIS A 357 22.02 53.96 -2.01
N GLU A 358 21.67 55.01 -2.77
CA GLU A 358 20.27 55.34 -3.07
C GLU A 358 19.61 54.30 -3.99
N GLU A 359 20.35 53.74 -4.96
CA GLU A 359 19.93 52.60 -5.77
C GLU A 359 19.66 51.36 -4.90
N PHE A 360 20.59 51.02 -3.99
CA PHE A 360 20.47 49.89 -3.07
C PHE A 360 19.24 49.99 -2.16
N VAL A 361 18.99 51.16 -1.55
CA VAL A 361 17.80 51.37 -0.70
C VAL A 361 16.50 51.23 -1.50
N THR A 362 16.45 51.79 -2.71
CA THR A 362 15.25 51.78 -3.56
C THR A 362 14.89 50.37 -4.06
N ILE A 363 15.89 49.53 -4.35
CA ILE A 363 15.71 48.13 -4.74
C ILE A 363 15.40 47.26 -3.51
N GLY A 364 16.11 47.46 -2.39
CA GLY A 364 15.93 46.70 -1.16
C GLY A 364 14.54 46.86 -0.55
N ASP A 365 13.96 48.06 -0.58
CA ASP A 365 12.60 48.30 -0.08
C ASP A 365 11.52 47.66 -1.01
N GLN A 366 11.77 47.55 -2.32
CA GLN A 366 10.92 46.79 -3.26
C GLN A 366 11.00 45.27 -2.99
N HIS A 367 12.18 44.74 -2.67
CA HIS A 367 12.39 43.32 -2.32
C HIS A 367 11.73 42.96 -0.98
N LEU A 368 11.87 43.81 0.04
CA LEU A 368 11.22 43.66 1.34
C LEU A 368 9.69 43.58 1.24
N GLN A 369 9.06 44.37 0.35
CA GLN A 369 7.62 44.27 0.13
C GLN A 369 7.19 42.94 -0.52
N ARG A 370 8.04 42.30 -1.34
CA ARG A 370 7.77 40.99 -1.93
C ARG A 370 7.84 39.89 -0.89
N LEU A 371 8.94 39.83 -0.13
CA LEU A 371 9.14 38.83 0.93
C LEU A 371 8.04 38.89 2.01
N ARG A 372 7.55 40.09 2.35
CA ARG A 372 6.42 40.26 3.28
C ARG A 372 5.12 39.65 2.75
N ARG A 373 4.82 39.78 1.45
CA ARG A 373 3.66 39.13 0.82
C ARG A 373 3.77 37.60 0.82
N CYS A 374 4.96 37.05 0.59
CA CYS A 374 5.19 35.60 0.73
C CYS A 374 4.94 35.13 2.17
N LEU A 375 5.37 35.91 3.17
CA LEU A 375 5.12 35.63 4.59
C LEU A 375 3.63 35.71 4.98
N GLU A 376 2.88 36.66 4.41
CA GLU A 376 1.42 36.76 4.58
C GLU A 376 0.69 35.55 3.99
N TYR A 377 1.06 35.13 2.78
CA TYR A 377 0.54 33.90 2.15
C TYR A 377 0.82 32.64 2.98
N CYS A 378 2.04 32.49 3.52
CA CYS A 378 2.38 31.35 4.38
C CYS A 378 1.60 31.35 5.72
N HIS A 379 1.33 32.53 6.32
CA HIS A 379 0.46 32.61 7.50
C HIS A 379 -1.00 32.26 7.18
N GLY A 380 -1.48 32.57 5.97
CA GLY A 380 -2.80 32.15 5.49
C GLY A 380 -2.96 30.62 5.37
N CYS A 381 -1.88 29.89 5.14
CA CYS A 381 -1.91 28.42 5.04
C CYS A 381 -1.93 27.71 6.42
N GLU A 382 -1.55 28.38 7.50
CA GLU A 382 -1.31 27.77 8.80
C GLU A 382 -2.60 27.29 9.53
N PRO A 383 -3.76 27.97 9.42
CA PRO A 383 -5.06 27.43 9.84
C PRO A 383 -5.48 26.20 9.02
N VAL A 384 -5.22 26.23 7.70
CA VAL A 384 -5.56 25.14 6.78
C VAL A 384 -4.82 23.86 7.14
N ILE A 385 -3.51 23.95 7.42
CA ILE A 385 -2.70 22.79 7.83
C ILE A 385 -3.28 22.18 9.12
N ARG A 386 -3.60 22.99 10.13
CA ARG A 386 -4.16 22.49 11.40
C ARG A 386 -5.51 21.81 11.25
N GLU A 387 -6.40 22.38 10.43
CA GLU A 387 -7.71 21.78 10.19
C GLU A 387 -7.63 20.58 9.22
N MET A 388 -6.61 20.50 8.36
CA MET A 388 -6.27 19.27 7.61
C MET A 388 -5.75 18.16 8.52
N GLU A 389 -4.79 18.44 9.40
CA GLU A 389 -4.27 17.47 10.38
C GLU A 389 -5.39 16.93 11.28
N LYS A 390 -6.26 17.82 11.75
CA LYS A 390 -7.44 17.49 12.57
C LYS A 390 -8.52 16.76 11.78
N TYR A 391 -8.76 17.11 10.51
CA TYR A 391 -9.65 16.37 9.61
C TYR A 391 -9.13 14.96 9.37
N VAL A 392 -7.88 14.80 8.92
CA VAL A 392 -7.29 13.48 8.66
C VAL A 392 -7.29 12.63 9.93
N LYS A 393 -6.88 13.19 11.08
CA LYS A 393 -6.97 12.46 12.35
C LYS A 393 -8.40 11.99 12.67
N ASN A 394 -9.38 12.89 12.60
CA ASN A 394 -10.79 12.58 12.88
C ASN A 394 -11.40 11.60 11.87
N MET A 395 -10.92 11.56 10.62
CA MET A 395 -11.43 10.68 9.57
C MET A 395 -10.72 9.32 9.56
N VAL A 396 -9.43 9.27 9.91
CA VAL A 396 -8.68 8.03 10.18
C VAL A 396 -9.26 7.30 11.39
N GLU A 397 -9.59 8.02 12.48
CA GLU A 397 -10.33 7.47 13.63
C GLU A 397 -11.76 6.98 13.29
N LYS A 398 -12.30 7.37 12.12
CA LYS A 398 -13.62 6.95 11.60
C LYS A 398 -13.54 5.92 10.48
N LEU A 399 -12.35 5.47 10.07
CA LEU A 399 -12.22 4.42 9.07
C LEU A 399 -12.88 3.14 9.61
N PRO A 400 -13.64 2.39 8.79
CA PRO A 400 -14.32 1.17 9.22
C PRO A 400 -13.35 0.00 9.36
N GLN A 401 -12.16 0.18 9.96
CA GLN A 401 -11.18 -0.90 10.15
C GLN A 401 -11.75 -2.01 11.04
N GLU A 402 -12.26 -1.68 12.23
CA GLU A 402 -12.89 -2.69 13.09
C GLU A 402 -14.12 -3.35 12.45
N ASP A 403 -14.89 -2.60 11.65
CA ASP A 403 -16.11 -3.10 11.02
C ASP A 403 -15.78 -3.97 9.79
N ALA A 404 -14.68 -3.68 9.08
CA ALA A 404 -14.12 -4.52 8.04
C ALA A 404 -13.50 -5.81 8.62
N GLU A 405 -12.79 -5.73 9.75
CA GLU A 405 -12.31 -6.92 10.46
C GLU A 405 -13.48 -7.79 10.95
N LYS A 406 -14.54 -7.20 11.50
CA LYS A 406 -15.76 -7.93 11.89
C LYS A 406 -16.47 -8.55 10.67
N ALA A 407 -16.57 -7.83 9.55
CA ALA A 407 -17.18 -8.32 8.32
C ALA A 407 -16.36 -9.49 7.73
N LEU A 408 -15.04 -9.33 7.59
CA LEU A 408 -14.12 -10.38 7.13
C LEU A 408 -14.22 -11.62 8.02
N ASN A 409 -14.16 -11.46 9.34
CA ASN A 409 -14.29 -12.57 10.27
C ASN A 409 -15.66 -13.26 10.18
N SER A 410 -16.75 -12.50 10.01
CA SER A 410 -18.09 -13.06 9.81
C SER A 410 -18.24 -13.81 8.48
N ILE A 411 -17.54 -13.41 7.43
CA ILE A 411 -17.52 -14.09 6.13
C ILE A 411 -16.68 -15.38 6.25
N ILE A 412 -15.49 -15.31 6.85
CA ILE A 412 -14.66 -16.49 7.17
C ILE A 412 -15.44 -17.49 8.04
N ASP A 413 -16.19 -17.02 9.04
CA ASP A 413 -17.01 -17.89 9.90
C ASP A 413 -18.16 -18.58 9.15
N HIS A 414 -18.72 -17.92 8.13
CA HIS A 414 -19.73 -18.54 7.27
C HIS A 414 -19.11 -19.58 6.33
N GLU A 415 -18.01 -19.22 5.65
CA GLU A 415 -17.29 -20.11 4.73
C GLU A 415 -16.71 -21.33 5.46
N ALA A 416 -16.23 -21.19 6.70
CA ALA A 416 -15.74 -22.29 7.52
C ALA A 416 -16.85 -23.25 7.97
N ASP A 417 -18.05 -22.74 8.31
CA ASP A 417 -19.21 -23.56 8.67
C ASP A 417 -19.76 -24.35 7.46
N GLU A 418 -19.76 -23.74 6.26
CA GLU A 418 -20.12 -24.42 5.01
C GLU A 418 -19.03 -25.40 4.54
N PHE A 419 -17.75 -25.04 4.66
CA PHE A 419 -16.62 -25.95 4.43
C PHE A 419 -16.71 -27.19 5.30
N LEU A 420 -17.01 -27.06 6.60
CA LEU A 420 -17.18 -28.20 7.50
C LEU A 420 -18.36 -29.11 7.09
N LYS A 421 -19.48 -28.54 6.62
CA LYS A 421 -20.60 -29.32 6.07
C LYS A 421 -20.20 -30.07 4.80
N ALA A 422 -19.48 -29.41 3.89
CA ALA A 422 -18.96 -30.02 2.67
C ALA A 422 -17.96 -31.14 2.98
N TYR A 423 -17.05 -30.92 3.94
CA TYR A 423 -16.05 -31.91 4.36
C TYR A 423 -16.70 -33.12 5.01
N ARG A 424 -17.65 -32.90 5.92
CA ARG A 424 -18.46 -33.97 6.51
C ARG A 424 -19.18 -34.78 5.43
N ALA A 425 -19.85 -34.12 4.48
CA ALA A 425 -20.54 -34.83 3.40
C ALA A 425 -19.57 -35.68 2.55
N PHE A 426 -18.41 -35.13 2.19
CA PHE A 426 -17.35 -35.86 1.49
C PHE A 426 -16.85 -37.09 2.28
N VAL A 427 -16.46 -36.90 3.55
CA VAL A 427 -15.98 -37.96 4.45
C VAL A 427 -17.00 -39.10 4.56
N PHE A 428 -18.28 -38.77 4.75
CA PHE A 428 -19.33 -39.76 4.91
C PHE A 428 -19.58 -40.56 3.62
N VAL A 429 -19.60 -39.91 2.45
CA VAL A 429 -19.78 -40.60 1.15
C VAL A 429 -18.58 -41.52 0.86
N CYS A 430 -17.34 -41.05 1.06
CA CYS A 430 -16.14 -41.89 0.97
C CYS A 430 -16.21 -43.09 1.92
N GLY A 431 -16.50 -42.83 3.20
CA GLY A 431 -16.59 -43.83 4.25
C GLY A 431 -17.69 -44.89 4.02
N GLU A 432 -18.85 -44.48 3.50
CA GLU A 432 -19.92 -45.40 3.13
C GLU A 432 -19.50 -46.39 2.04
N LEU A 433 -18.85 -45.91 0.97
CA LEU A 433 -18.39 -46.79 -0.10
C LEU A 433 -17.27 -47.71 0.39
N THR A 434 -16.33 -47.19 1.20
CA THR A 434 -15.28 -48.00 1.83
C THR A 434 -15.88 -49.11 2.68
N VAL A 435 -16.81 -48.84 3.59
CA VAL A 435 -17.47 -49.87 4.43
C VAL A 435 -18.19 -50.92 3.57
N LYS A 436 -18.93 -50.50 2.52
CA LYS A 436 -19.58 -51.42 1.57
C LYS A 436 -18.55 -52.31 0.84
N LYS A 437 -17.37 -51.77 0.49
CA LYS A 437 -16.29 -52.50 -0.19
C LYS A 437 -15.52 -53.43 0.73
N THR A 438 -15.20 -53.01 1.96
CA THR A 438 -14.61 -53.90 2.99
C THR A 438 -15.50 -55.09 3.25
N HIS A 439 -16.83 -54.91 3.36
CA HIS A 439 -17.75 -56.03 3.54
C HIS A 439 -17.81 -56.97 2.31
N ARG A 440 -17.72 -56.43 1.09
CA ARG A 440 -17.58 -57.25 -0.13
C ARG A 440 -16.26 -58.03 -0.12
N LEU A 441 -15.16 -57.43 0.34
CA LEU A 441 -13.87 -58.10 0.49
C LEU A 441 -13.93 -59.24 1.53
N ASP A 442 -14.45 -58.99 2.74
CA ASP A 442 -14.69 -60.01 3.77
C ASP A 442 -15.48 -61.23 3.22
N THR A 443 -16.47 -60.94 2.36
CA THR A 443 -17.32 -61.96 1.72
C THR A 443 -16.54 -62.74 0.67
N LEU A 444 -15.78 -62.06 -0.20
CA LEU A 444 -14.92 -62.68 -1.20
C LEU A 444 -13.80 -63.52 -0.56
N GLU A 445 -13.19 -63.06 0.54
CA GLU A 445 -12.21 -63.85 1.30
C GLU A 445 -12.81 -65.09 1.95
N ARG A 446 -14.07 -65.03 2.39
CA ARG A 446 -14.79 -66.21 2.89
C ARG A 446 -15.08 -67.18 1.76
N GLN A 447 -15.51 -66.68 0.60
CA GLN A 447 -15.71 -67.49 -0.61
C GLN A 447 -14.40 -68.11 -1.10
N ALA A 448 -13.29 -67.37 -1.11
CA ALA A 448 -11.97 -67.87 -1.47
C ALA A 448 -11.52 -68.99 -0.53
N ARG A 449 -11.71 -68.83 0.79
CA ARG A 449 -11.40 -69.89 1.77
C ARG A 449 -12.26 -71.15 1.57
N LEU A 450 -13.53 -71.01 1.22
CA LEU A 450 -14.43 -72.13 0.92
C LEU A 450 -14.06 -72.82 -0.41
N ALA A 451 -13.83 -72.06 -1.47
CA ALA A 451 -13.40 -72.57 -2.77
C ALA A 451 -12.02 -73.25 -2.68
N GLN A 452 -11.09 -72.70 -1.88
CA GLN A 452 -9.80 -73.33 -1.59
C GLN A 452 -9.98 -74.66 -0.83
N HIS A 453 -10.79 -74.69 0.23
CA HIS A 453 -11.09 -75.92 0.96
C HIS A 453 -11.72 -76.98 0.04
N ASN A 454 -12.68 -76.59 -0.81
CA ASN A 454 -13.35 -77.50 -1.75
C ASN A 454 -12.39 -77.99 -2.84
N ARG A 455 -11.51 -77.12 -3.36
CA ARG A 455 -10.43 -77.48 -4.29
C ARG A 455 -9.47 -78.50 -3.66
N ASP A 456 -9.03 -78.25 -2.44
CA ASP A 456 -8.05 -79.09 -1.75
C ASP A 456 -8.67 -80.45 -1.38
N SER A 457 -9.92 -80.46 -0.90
CA SER A 457 -10.68 -81.71 -0.68
C SER A 457 -10.98 -82.47 -1.99
N SER A 458 -11.26 -81.78 -3.10
CA SER A 458 -11.46 -82.39 -4.42
C SER A 458 -10.17 -83.00 -4.98
N MET A 459 -9.02 -82.39 -4.68
CA MET A 459 -7.71 -82.93 -5.04
C MET A 459 -7.42 -84.25 -4.31
N ASP A 460 -7.66 -84.27 -2.99
CA ASP A 460 -7.42 -85.45 -2.14
C ASP A 460 -8.39 -86.61 -2.43
N SER A 461 -9.61 -86.30 -2.89
CA SER A 461 -10.65 -87.28 -3.24
C SER A 461 -10.72 -87.67 -4.72
N LEU A 462 -9.89 -87.04 -5.57
CA LEU A 462 -9.91 -87.20 -7.04
C LEU A 462 -11.27 -86.85 -7.69
N ASP A 463 -12.01 -85.90 -7.12
CA ASP A 463 -13.30 -85.43 -7.67
C ASP A 463 -13.09 -84.75 -9.04
N PRO A 464 -13.84 -85.13 -10.10
CA PRO A 464 -13.74 -84.50 -11.42
C PRO A 464 -13.99 -82.98 -11.42
N ASN A 465 -14.67 -82.43 -10.40
CA ASN A 465 -14.94 -81.00 -10.24
C ASN A 465 -13.72 -80.17 -9.81
N TYR A 466 -12.57 -80.78 -9.50
CA TYR A 466 -11.35 -80.07 -9.08
C TYR A 466 -10.98 -78.87 -9.98
N LYS A 467 -11.15 -79.00 -11.31
CA LYS A 467 -10.87 -77.90 -12.25
C LYS A 467 -11.80 -76.70 -12.04
N HIS A 468 -13.08 -76.95 -11.79
CA HIS A 468 -14.08 -75.91 -11.58
C HIS A 468 -13.78 -75.10 -10.32
N TYR A 469 -13.52 -75.75 -9.18
CA TYR A 469 -13.14 -75.06 -7.94
C TYR A 469 -11.80 -74.31 -8.05
N ARG A 470 -10.88 -74.77 -8.92
CA ARG A 470 -9.63 -74.06 -9.21
C ARG A 470 -9.85 -72.79 -10.04
N GLU A 471 -10.76 -72.83 -11.01
CA GLU A 471 -11.15 -71.68 -11.83
C GLU A 471 -11.96 -70.66 -11.01
N GLU A 472 -12.94 -71.13 -10.23
CA GLU A 472 -13.71 -70.33 -9.27
C GLU A 472 -12.80 -69.61 -8.26
N LEU A 473 -11.84 -70.32 -7.65
CA LEU A 473 -10.87 -69.72 -6.72
C LEU A 473 -10.04 -68.63 -7.39
N ALA A 474 -9.61 -68.83 -8.65
CA ALA A 474 -8.84 -67.82 -9.39
C ALA A 474 -9.70 -66.58 -9.70
N GLU A 475 -10.97 -66.76 -10.05
CA GLU A 475 -11.92 -65.66 -10.29
C GLU A 475 -12.21 -64.88 -9.01
N VAL A 476 -12.52 -65.56 -7.90
CA VAL A 476 -12.81 -64.92 -6.60
C VAL A 476 -11.60 -64.14 -6.09
N LEU A 477 -10.38 -64.65 -6.26
CA LEU A 477 -9.15 -63.93 -5.90
C LEU A 477 -8.92 -62.69 -6.78
N ALA A 478 -9.19 -62.78 -8.09
CA ALA A 478 -9.11 -61.62 -8.98
C ALA A 478 -10.16 -60.54 -8.63
N GLN A 479 -11.39 -60.94 -8.27
CA GLN A 479 -12.42 -60.03 -7.76
C GLN A 479 -12.00 -59.41 -6.41
N ALA A 480 -11.37 -60.17 -5.52
CA ALA A 480 -10.88 -59.66 -4.23
C ALA A 480 -9.81 -58.57 -4.43
N GLN A 481 -8.80 -58.84 -5.27
CA GLN A 481 -7.76 -57.86 -5.62
C GLN A 481 -8.34 -56.59 -6.27
N ALA A 482 -9.35 -56.73 -7.12
CA ALA A 482 -10.03 -55.58 -7.72
C ALA A 482 -10.77 -54.73 -6.66
N VAL A 483 -11.40 -55.35 -5.67
CA VAL A 483 -12.07 -54.64 -4.56
C VAL A 483 -11.05 -53.99 -3.61
N GLU A 484 -9.94 -54.67 -3.30
CA GLU A 484 -8.84 -54.14 -2.49
C GLU A 484 -8.21 -52.90 -3.15
N GLY A 485 -7.96 -52.94 -4.47
CA GLY A 485 -7.49 -51.77 -5.22
C GLY A 485 -8.44 -50.57 -5.17
N VAL A 486 -9.75 -50.81 -5.10
CA VAL A 486 -10.77 -49.75 -4.93
C VAL A 486 -10.75 -49.19 -3.51
N ILE A 487 -10.60 -50.04 -2.48
CA ILE A 487 -10.45 -49.60 -1.08
C ILE A 487 -9.22 -48.71 -0.92
N ASN A 488 -8.08 -49.12 -1.50
CA ASN A 488 -6.84 -48.33 -1.47
C ASN A 488 -6.99 -46.97 -2.18
N ALA A 489 -7.70 -46.93 -3.31
CA ALA A 489 -8.01 -45.67 -4.01
C ALA A 489 -8.93 -44.76 -3.19
N LEU A 490 -9.90 -45.32 -2.46
CA LEU A 490 -10.78 -44.56 -1.58
C LEU A 490 -10.06 -44.00 -0.36
N HIS A 491 -9.15 -44.78 0.26
CA HIS A 491 -8.27 -44.27 1.31
C HIS A 491 -7.39 -43.13 0.79
N ALA A 492 -6.70 -43.30 -0.34
CA ALA A 492 -5.91 -42.22 -0.93
C ALA A 492 -6.73 -40.96 -1.29
N THR A 493 -8.01 -41.13 -1.66
CA THR A 493 -8.93 -40.00 -1.92
C THR A 493 -9.33 -39.32 -0.61
N GLN A 494 -9.56 -40.09 0.46
CA GLN A 494 -9.88 -39.59 1.79
C GLN A 494 -8.68 -38.86 2.42
N ASP A 495 -7.46 -39.41 2.29
CA ASP A 495 -6.20 -38.79 2.72
C ASP A 495 -5.92 -37.48 1.96
N ALA A 496 -6.23 -37.42 0.66
CA ALA A 496 -6.16 -36.18 -0.11
C ALA A 496 -7.19 -35.14 0.35
N GLY A 497 -8.36 -35.57 0.82
CA GLY A 497 -9.34 -34.70 1.49
C GLY A 497 -8.86 -34.19 2.85
N GLU A 498 -8.14 -35.02 3.62
CA GLU A 498 -7.52 -34.61 4.89
C GLU A 498 -6.42 -33.58 4.66
N GLN A 499 -5.54 -33.75 3.67
CA GLN A 499 -4.52 -32.75 3.32
C GLN A 499 -5.15 -31.39 2.92
N VAL A 500 -6.32 -31.43 2.27
CA VAL A 500 -7.11 -30.24 1.96
C VAL A 500 -7.70 -29.63 3.25
N PHE A 501 -8.11 -30.44 4.24
CA PHE A 501 -8.52 -29.95 5.56
C PHE A 501 -7.37 -29.36 6.38
N GLU A 502 -6.22 -30.05 6.49
CA GLU A 502 -5.01 -29.61 7.21
C GLU A 502 -4.58 -28.20 6.77
N SER A 503 -4.70 -27.89 5.47
CA SER A 503 -4.35 -26.56 4.92
C SER A 503 -5.17 -25.39 5.48
N VAL A 504 -6.38 -25.64 5.99
CA VAL A 504 -7.28 -24.62 6.56
C VAL A 504 -7.63 -24.88 8.03
N GLU A 505 -7.02 -25.88 8.67
CA GLU A 505 -7.38 -26.32 10.02
C GLU A 505 -7.34 -25.17 11.03
N GLU A 506 -6.28 -24.35 11.02
CA GLU A 506 -6.14 -23.22 11.95
C GLU A 506 -7.23 -22.15 11.77
N LEU A 507 -7.65 -21.86 10.53
CA LEU A 507 -8.75 -20.94 10.23
C LEU A 507 -10.10 -21.50 10.70
N VAL A 508 -10.30 -22.81 10.57
CA VAL A 508 -11.52 -23.49 11.01
C VAL A 508 -11.58 -23.58 12.54
N LEU A 509 -10.47 -23.88 13.21
CA LEU A 509 -10.38 -23.91 14.67
C LEU A 509 -10.63 -22.53 15.27
N THR A 510 -9.94 -21.49 14.78
CA THR A 510 -10.15 -20.11 15.24
C THR A 510 -11.57 -19.61 14.97
N SER A 511 -12.19 -20.01 13.85
CA SER A 511 -13.62 -19.76 13.59
C SER A 511 -14.54 -20.45 14.61
N CYS A 512 -14.31 -21.73 14.91
CA CYS A 512 -15.08 -22.44 15.93
C CYS A 512 -14.93 -21.82 17.33
N GLU A 513 -13.73 -21.34 17.69
CA GLU A 513 -13.48 -20.60 18.93
C GLU A 513 -14.26 -19.26 18.97
N ARG A 514 -14.20 -18.45 17.91
CA ARG A 514 -14.99 -17.20 17.79
C ARG A 514 -16.49 -17.43 17.88
N ALA A 515 -16.98 -18.51 17.28
CA ALA A 515 -18.39 -18.87 17.25
C ALA A 515 -18.87 -19.61 18.52
N GLU A 516 -18.00 -19.83 19.51
CA GLU A 516 -18.24 -20.63 20.73
C GLU A 516 -18.78 -22.05 20.44
N LYS A 517 -18.46 -22.63 19.27
CA LYS A 517 -18.90 -23.96 18.84
C LYS A 517 -17.87 -25.02 19.24
N PRO A 518 -18.26 -26.15 19.86
CA PRO A 518 -17.34 -27.25 20.11
C PRO A 518 -16.94 -27.93 18.79
N PHE A 519 -15.66 -27.81 18.42
CA PHE A 519 -15.12 -28.47 17.23
C PHE A 519 -15.08 -30.00 17.41
N VAL A 520 -15.56 -30.73 16.41
CA VAL A 520 -15.44 -32.19 16.30
C VAL A 520 -15.01 -32.51 14.88
N HIS A 521 -13.89 -33.21 14.73
CA HIS A 521 -13.34 -33.51 13.42
C HIS A 521 -14.23 -34.49 12.64
N PRO A 522 -14.63 -34.23 11.37
CA PRO A 522 -15.58 -35.09 10.66
C PRO A 522 -15.15 -36.55 10.48
N LEU A 523 -13.85 -36.85 10.39
CA LEU A 523 -13.34 -38.23 10.42
C LEU A 523 -13.64 -38.94 11.75
N GLN A 524 -13.58 -38.23 12.88
CA GLN A 524 -13.88 -38.78 14.20
C GLN A 524 -15.38 -39.04 14.33
N GLU A 525 -16.22 -38.10 13.87
CA GLU A 525 -17.69 -38.27 13.84
C GLU A 525 -18.09 -39.50 13.01
N PHE A 526 -17.56 -39.64 11.78
CA PHE A 526 -17.78 -40.82 10.95
C PHE A 526 -17.27 -42.10 11.63
N GLY A 527 -16.11 -42.06 12.29
CA GLY A 527 -15.57 -43.19 13.06
C GLY A 527 -16.53 -43.69 14.14
N HIS A 528 -17.12 -42.77 14.91
CA HIS A 528 -18.14 -43.10 15.92
C HIS A 528 -19.41 -43.69 15.30
N GLU A 529 -19.93 -43.09 14.23
CA GLU A 529 -21.12 -43.58 13.53
C GLU A 529 -20.91 -44.96 12.88
N SER A 530 -19.74 -45.18 12.26
CA SER A 530 -19.33 -46.44 11.64
C SER A 530 -19.22 -47.57 12.67
N VAL A 531 -18.61 -47.31 13.84
CA VAL A 531 -18.58 -48.27 14.95
C VAL A 531 -19.99 -48.57 15.48
N ALA A 532 -20.86 -47.57 15.60
CA ALA A 532 -22.26 -47.77 16.00
C ALA A 532 -23.07 -48.54 14.93
N ALA A 533 -22.84 -48.32 13.64
CA ALA A 533 -23.45 -49.07 12.54
C ALA A 533 -22.97 -50.53 12.50
N ARG A 534 -21.66 -50.77 12.64
CA ARG A 534 -21.06 -52.11 12.71
C ARG A 534 -21.59 -52.89 13.92
N THR A 535 -21.71 -52.25 15.08
CA THR A 535 -22.28 -52.85 16.29
C THR A 535 -23.75 -53.24 16.07
N ARG A 536 -24.56 -52.38 15.45
CA ARG A 536 -25.95 -52.69 15.04
C ARG A 536 -26.03 -53.83 14.00
N PHE A 537 -25.05 -53.95 13.11
CA PHE A 537 -24.96 -55.07 12.16
C PHE A 537 -24.61 -56.38 12.87
N VAL A 538 -23.53 -56.42 13.66
CA VAL A 538 -23.12 -57.61 14.43
C VAL A 538 -24.26 -58.11 15.32
N ASN A 539 -24.96 -57.21 16.03
CA ASN A 539 -26.10 -57.57 16.86
C ASN A 539 -27.30 -58.13 16.07
N ARG A 540 -27.46 -57.79 14.77
CA ARG A 540 -28.46 -58.41 13.88
C ARG A 540 -27.97 -59.75 13.36
N SER A 541 -26.70 -59.86 12.96
CA SER A 541 -26.09 -61.10 12.48
C SER A 541 -26.06 -62.18 13.57
N MET A 542 -25.73 -61.83 14.82
CA MET A 542 -25.77 -62.76 15.96
C MET A 542 -27.17 -63.32 16.16
N LYS A 543 -28.23 -62.48 16.15
CA LYS A 543 -29.62 -62.95 16.25
C LYS A 543 -30.04 -63.88 15.11
N TYR A 544 -29.50 -63.67 13.91
CA TYR A 544 -29.73 -64.55 12.78
C TYR A 544 -29.02 -65.90 12.96
N VAL A 545 -27.75 -65.89 13.39
CA VAL A 545 -26.98 -67.10 13.72
C VAL A 545 -27.62 -67.87 14.88
N GLU A 546 -28.07 -67.20 15.94
CA GLU A 546 -28.83 -67.80 17.05
C GLU A 546 -30.11 -68.49 16.55
N GLY A 547 -30.77 -67.93 15.53
CA GLY A 547 -31.91 -68.55 14.86
C GLY A 547 -31.54 -69.78 14.03
N GLU A 548 -30.47 -69.71 13.23
CA GLU A 548 -29.95 -70.85 12.47
C GLU A 548 -29.44 -71.98 13.39
N GLU A 549 -28.81 -71.66 14.52
CA GLU A 549 -28.39 -72.63 15.53
C GLU A 549 -29.59 -73.34 16.17
N GLN A 550 -30.68 -72.62 16.44
CA GLN A 550 -31.94 -73.22 16.89
C GLN A 550 -32.55 -74.15 15.84
N GLU A 551 -32.55 -73.76 14.56
CA GLU A 551 -32.99 -74.64 13.47
C GLU A 551 -32.09 -75.88 13.30
N VAL A 552 -30.77 -75.71 13.37
CA VAL A 552 -29.80 -76.81 13.28
C VAL A 552 -29.94 -77.74 14.47
N PHE A 553 -30.21 -77.22 15.67
CA PHE A 553 -30.51 -78.03 16.86
C PHE A 553 -31.80 -78.84 16.67
N GLN A 554 -32.88 -78.22 16.17
CA GLN A 554 -34.13 -78.92 15.85
C GLN A 554 -33.94 -79.99 14.75
N LYS A 555 -33.16 -79.69 13.69
CA LYS A 555 -32.82 -80.65 12.63
C LYS A 555 -31.98 -81.81 13.18
N LYS A 556 -31.01 -81.55 14.06
CA LYS A 556 -30.23 -82.59 14.75
C LYS A 556 -31.10 -83.44 15.68
N ALA A 557 -32.06 -82.85 16.41
CA ALA A 557 -33.01 -83.58 17.24
C ALA A 557 -33.89 -84.51 16.39
N ARG A 558 -34.46 -84.02 15.28
CA ARG A 558 -35.22 -84.86 14.33
C ARG A 558 -34.38 -85.98 13.69
N ILE A 559 -33.10 -85.71 13.40
CA ILE A 559 -32.17 -86.75 12.91
C ILE A 559 -31.87 -87.78 14.01
N ALA A 560 -31.78 -87.37 15.28
CA ALA A 560 -31.61 -88.30 16.40
C ALA A 560 -32.87 -89.15 16.64
N GLU A 561 -34.06 -88.56 16.55
CA GLU A 561 -35.35 -89.29 16.58
C GLU A 561 -35.47 -90.27 15.41
N ALA A 562 -35.12 -89.85 14.19
CA ALA A 562 -35.10 -90.72 13.02
C ALA A 562 -34.07 -91.85 13.14
N LYS A 563 -32.88 -91.59 13.70
CA LYS A 563 -31.89 -92.63 14.01
C LYS A 563 -32.39 -93.61 15.06
N ALA A 564 -33.02 -93.13 16.14
CA ALA A 564 -33.59 -93.99 17.17
C ALA A 564 -34.75 -94.87 16.62
N LEU A 565 -35.55 -94.34 15.67
CA LEU A 565 -36.55 -95.12 14.93
C LEU A 565 -35.89 -96.19 14.03
N VAL A 566 -34.84 -95.85 13.29
CA VAL A 566 -34.10 -96.82 12.46
C VAL A 566 -33.40 -97.88 13.31
N GLU A 567 -32.84 -97.52 14.47
CA GLU A 567 -32.30 -98.47 15.44
C GLU A 567 -33.41 -99.37 16.02
N GLN A 568 -34.60 -98.84 16.32
CA GLN A 568 -35.77 -99.65 16.72
C GLN A 568 -36.26 -100.59 15.61
N GLU A 569 -36.26 -100.14 14.36
CA GLU A 569 -36.60 -100.97 13.21
C GLU A 569 -35.55 -102.05 12.98
N GLN A 570 -34.25 -101.75 13.12
CA GLN A 570 -33.17 -102.75 13.09
C GLN A 570 -33.30 -103.77 14.23
N GLU A 571 -33.56 -103.34 15.47
CA GLU A 571 -33.84 -104.27 16.59
C GLU A 571 -35.08 -105.14 16.34
N ALA A 572 -36.14 -104.57 15.75
CA ALA A 572 -37.34 -105.32 15.38
C ALA A 572 -37.06 -106.33 14.24
N LEU A 573 -36.18 -105.97 13.29
CA LEU A 573 -35.77 -106.83 12.18
C LEU A 573 -34.85 -107.95 12.68
N GLU A 574 -33.94 -107.68 13.63
CA GLU A 574 -33.14 -108.70 14.34
C GLU A 574 -34.02 -109.65 15.19
N ARG A 575 -35.06 -109.13 15.86
CA ARG A 575 -36.08 -109.97 16.51
C ARG A 575 -36.90 -110.78 15.50
N GLY A 576 -37.19 -110.23 14.33
CA GLY A 576 -37.86 -110.94 13.24
C GLY A 576 -37.01 -112.09 12.67
N VAL A 577 -35.70 -111.85 12.46
CA VAL A 577 -34.74 -112.86 12.00
C VAL A 577 -34.52 -113.95 13.05
N SER A 578 -34.44 -113.60 14.33
CA SER A 578 -34.33 -114.59 15.42
C SER A 578 -35.63 -115.36 15.70
N ALA A 579 -36.81 -114.77 15.46
CA ALA A 579 -38.08 -115.49 15.46
C ALA A 579 -38.22 -116.44 14.25
N ALA A 580 -37.77 -116.01 13.07
CA ALA A 580 -37.74 -116.85 11.86
C ALA A 580 -36.80 -118.06 12.01
N ALA A 581 -35.76 -117.96 12.87
CA ALA A 581 -34.88 -119.08 13.20
C ALA A 581 -35.51 -120.14 14.13
N ILE A 582 -36.67 -119.88 14.74
CA ILE A 582 -37.33 -120.77 15.72
C ILE A 582 -38.51 -121.55 15.08
N ALA A 583 -39.01 -121.12 13.92
CA ALA A 583 -40.24 -121.65 13.32
C ALA A 583 -40.06 -122.36 11.96
N ALA A 584 -39.13 -123.33 11.87
CA ALA A 584 -39.09 -124.29 10.75
C ALA A 584 -38.38 -125.61 11.08
N PRO A 585 -39.12 -126.73 11.00
CA PRO A 585 -38.58 -127.97 10.46
C PRO A 585 -39.39 -128.51 9.26
N VAL A 586 -38.69 -128.73 8.14
CA VAL A 586 -38.51 -130.05 7.46
C VAL A 586 -39.76 -130.96 7.30
N ALA A 587 -40.14 -131.49 6.12
CA ALA A 587 -39.69 -131.32 4.73
C ALA A 587 -40.64 -132.08 3.74
N ALA A 588 -40.50 -131.79 2.43
CA ALA A 588 -40.70 -132.70 1.27
C ALA A 588 -42.10 -133.37 1.05
N SER A 589 -42.59 -133.64 -0.17
CA SER A 589 -42.00 -133.71 -1.52
C SER A 589 -43.09 -133.80 -2.61
N LEU A 590 -42.78 -133.36 -3.86
CA LEU A 590 -43.12 -133.95 -5.21
C LEU A 590 -44.58 -134.45 -5.46
N ASN A 591 -45.23 -134.42 -6.62
CA ASN A 591 -45.06 -133.97 -8.03
C ASN A 591 -46.44 -134.22 -8.70
N ALA A 592 -46.82 -133.78 -9.91
CA ALA A 592 -46.50 -132.67 -10.85
C ALA A 592 -47.55 -132.83 -12.01
N ALA A 593 -47.67 -132.05 -13.10
CA ALA A 593 -46.98 -130.88 -13.67
C ALA A 593 -47.97 -130.20 -14.65
N ASP A 594 -47.76 -128.92 -15.01
CA ASP A 594 -48.19 -128.41 -16.34
C ASP A 594 -47.37 -127.17 -16.74
N GLY A 595 -47.14 -126.95 -18.03
CA GLY A 595 -46.16 -125.97 -18.52
C GLY A 595 -46.66 -125.05 -19.63
N THR A 596 -46.50 -123.74 -19.45
CA THR A 596 -46.63 -122.73 -20.51
C THR A 596 -45.59 -121.62 -20.40
N VAL A 597 -45.03 -121.26 -21.55
CA VAL A 597 -44.10 -120.17 -21.90
C VAL A 597 -44.94 -119.14 -22.73
N PRO A 598 -44.60 -117.83 -22.92
CA PRO A 598 -43.35 -117.08 -22.65
C PRO A 598 -43.49 -115.74 -21.87
N ALA A 599 -42.33 -115.06 -21.73
CA ALA A 599 -42.07 -113.65 -21.35
C ALA A 599 -42.53 -112.63 -22.45
N PRO A 600 -42.19 -111.30 -22.46
CA PRO A 600 -41.23 -110.55 -21.61
C PRO A 600 -41.58 -109.07 -21.24
N ALA A 601 -40.57 -108.36 -20.71
CA ALA A 601 -40.34 -106.89 -20.75
C ALA A 601 -41.13 -106.00 -19.76
N GLN A 602 -40.49 -105.34 -18.76
CA GLN A 602 -39.74 -104.05 -18.80
C GLN A 602 -40.66 -102.81 -18.83
N ILE A 603 -40.38 -101.64 -18.21
CA ILE A 603 -39.40 -101.15 -17.20
C ILE A 603 -39.92 -99.78 -16.70
N GLU A 604 -39.54 -99.35 -15.49
CA GLU A 604 -39.72 -97.98 -14.91
C GLU A 604 -41.17 -97.45 -14.74
N ALA A 605 -41.50 -96.67 -13.71
CA ALA A 605 -40.67 -95.86 -12.81
C ALA A 605 -40.82 -96.23 -11.31
#